data_AF-A0A842VNH4-F1
#
_entry.id   AF-A0A842VNH4-F1
#
_cell.length_a   1.000
_cell.length_b   1.000
_cell.length_c   1.000
_cell.angle_alpha   90.00
_cell.angle_beta   90.00
_cell.angle_gamma   90.00
#
_symmetry.space_group_name_H-M   'P 1'
#
loop_
_entity.id
_entity.type
_entity.pdbx_description
1 polymer ?
#
loop_
_entity_poly.entity_id
_entity_poly.type
_entity_poly.pdbx_seq_one_letter_code
_entity_poly.pdbx_strand_id
1 'polypeptide(L)'
;MALSDLTQIEFVYGGLSFLFVVISILMGLRILLKYFEYKRVEMITIGLAWILMTSGWWRITFNFPLVILFGLEVPHVLGIILDSIFIPIAVLCWMYSFSVLVYPNYLKVIMIIYGIICISFEIFLISLISIDPSLVVTIYSTFNSKYTIYPYIFMIFGIITFIITGILFTRNSLKSNDGRIRWKGKFLLAAFICFTIGAVFDAGINMDIITLVVVRSILIVSSILYYLGFLLPDWLAKILVKDK
;
A
#
# COMPACT_ATOMS: atom_id res chain seq x y z
N MET A 1 -7.15 26.59 -10.99
CA MET A 1 -5.73 26.59 -11.40
C MET A 1 -5.66 26.17 -12.86
N ALA A 2 -4.91 26.89 -13.70
CA ALA A 2 -4.73 26.52 -15.10
C ALA A 2 -3.59 25.48 -15.24
N LEU A 3 -3.61 24.66 -16.30
CA LEU A 3 -2.55 23.69 -16.59
C LEU A 3 -1.16 24.36 -16.68
N SER A 4 -1.13 25.63 -17.11
CA SER A 4 0.07 26.46 -17.18
C SER A 4 0.72 26.74 -15.83
N ASP A 5 -0.02 26.56 -14.73
CA ASP A 5 0.43 26.90 -13.38
C ASP A 5 1.18 25.73 -12.73
N LEU A 6 1.12 24.52 -13.31
CA LEU A 6 1.81 23.35 -12.80
C LEU A 6 3.27 23.33 -13.22
N THR A 7 4.15 23.10 -12.25
CA THR A 7 5.56 22.86 -12.52
C THR A 7 5.79 21.48 -13.16
N GLN A 8 6.91 21.30 -13.86
CA GLN A 8 7.27 20.00 -14.46
C GLN A 8 7.36 18.89 -13.39
N ILE A 9 7.89 19.20 -12.21
CA ILE A 9 7.98 18.23 -11.10
C ILE A 9 6.60 17.83 -10.58
N GLU A 10 5.65 18.77 -10.50
CA GLU A 10 4.28 18.49 -10.09
C GLU A 10 3.55 17.58 -11.07
N PHE A 11 3.76 17.79 -12.38
CA PHE A 11 3.19 16.92 -13.40
C PHE A 11 3.74 15.48 -13.29
N VAL A 12 5.05 15.33 -13.10
CA VAL A 12 5.70 14.02 -12.91
C VAL A 12 5.21 13.37 -11.62
N TYR A 13 5.10 14.14 -10.53
CA TYR A 13 4.66 13.63 -9.23
C TYR A 13 3.22 13.14 -9.29
N GLY A 14 2.30 13.98 -9.75
CA GLY A 14 0.89 13.61 -9.89
C GLY A 14 0.71 12.41 -10.82
N GLY A 15 1.35 12.42 -12.00
CA GLY A 15 1.23 11.34 -12.99
C GLY A 15 1.78 10.00 -12.53
N LEU A 16 2.98 9.97 -11.93
CA LEU A 16 3.57 8.71 -11.44
C LEU A 16 2.83 8.15 -10.22
N SER A 17 2.35 9.02 -9.33
CA SER A 17 1.56 8.59 -8.17
C SER A 17 0.21 8.04 -8.61
N PHE A 18 -0.45 8.71 -9.56
CA PHE A 18 -1.68 8.21 -10.18
C PHE A 18 -1.47 6.83 -10.82
N LEU A 19 -0.42 6.67 -11.64
CA LEU A 19 -0.11 5.41 -12.28
C LEU A 19 0.13 4.29 -11.26
N PHE A 20 0.92 4.57 -10.22
CA PHE A 20 1.20 3.62 -9.15
C PHE A 20 -0.08 3.15 -8.44
N VAL A 21 -0.94 4.08 -8.02
CA VAL A 21 -2.17 3.75 -7.30
C VAL A 21 -3.14 3.00 -8.21
N VAL A 22 -3.30 3.40 -9.47
CA VAL A 22 -4.16 2.68 -10.44
C VAL A 22 -3.68 1.25 -10.65
N ILE A 23 -2.37 1.04 -10.88
CA ILE A 23 -1.81 -0.32 -11.02
C ILE A 23 -2.06 -1.12 -9.75
N SER A 24 -1.83 -0.53 -8.57
CA SER A 24 -2.05 -1.19 -7.29
C SER A 24 -3.50 -1.60 -7.08
N ILE A 25 -4.45 -0.72 -7.41
CA ILE A 25 -5.88 -1.02 -7.35
C ILE A 25 -6.22 -2.17 -8.29
N LEU A 26 -5.77 -2.14 -9.54
CA LEU A 26 -6.02 -3.20 -10.50
C LEU A 26 -5.45 -4.55 -10.03
N MET A 27 -4.24 -4.56 -9.45
CA MET A 27 -3.63 -5.77 -8.92
C MET A 27 -4.37 -6.30 -7.69
N GLY A 28 -4.72 -5.42 -6.75
CA GLY A 28 -5.49 -5.78 -5.56
C GLY A 28 -6.89 -6.29 -5.87
N LEU A 29 -7.58 -5.67 -6.84
CA LEU A 29 -8.87 -6.13 -7.34
C LEU A 29 -8.75 -7.51 -7.99
N ARG A 30 -7.71 -7.76 -8.79
CA ARG A 30 -7.48 -9.10 -9.37
C ARG A 30 -7.29 -10.17 -8.29
N ILE A 31 -6.59 -9.87 -7.20
CA ILE A 31 -6.44 -10.78 -6.06
C ILE A 31 -7.79 -10.99 -5.36
N LEU A 32 -8.52 -9.90 -5.08
CA LEU A 32 -9.83 -9.96 -4.45
C LEU A 32 -10.81 -10.83 -5.26
N LEU A 33 -10.87 -10.65 -6.59
CA LEU A 33 -11.77 -11.41 -7.46
C LEU A 33 -11.50 -12.92 -7.44
N LYS A 34 -10.30 -13.37 -7.07
CA LYS A 34 -9.98 -14.80 -6.90
C LYS A 34 -10.71 -15.43 -5.72
N TYR A 35 -11.30 -14.64 -4.83
CA TYR A 35 -12.29 -15.13 -3.87
C TYR A 35 -13.44 -15.90 -4.54
N PHE A 36 -13.95 -15.43 -5.68
CA PHE A 36 -15.11 -16.06 -6.31
C PHE A 36 -14.79 -17.45 -6.85
N GLU A 37 -13.53 -17.70 -7.21
CA GLU A 37 -12.99 -18.97 -7.67
C GLU A 37 -12.63 -19.90 -6.51
N TYR A 38 -11.86 -19.43 -5.53
CA TYR A 38 -11.33 -20.29 -4.46
C TYR A 38 -12.19 -20.34 -3.18
N LYS A 39 -13.15 -19.42 -3.02
CA LYS A 39 -13.98 -19.26 -1.81
C LYS A 39 -13.17 -19.08 -0.52
N ARG A 40 -12.00 -18.43 -0.65
CA ARG A 40 -11.03 -18.15 0.42
C ARG A 40 -11.11 -16.69 0.83
N VAL A 41 -11.66 -16.39 2.02
CA VAL A 41 -11.85 -15.00 2.51
C VAL A 41 -10.53 -14.23 2.57
N GLU A 42 -9.42 -14.94 2.78
CA GLU A 42 -8.07 -14.40 2.81
C GLU A 42 -7.72 -13.66 1.51
N MET A 43 -8.28 -14.07 0.36
CA MET A 43 -8.07 -13.38 -0.91
C MET A 43 -8.68 -11.98 -0.92
N ILE A 44 -9.84 -11.81 -0.27
CA ILE A 44 -10.48 -10.50 -0.12
C ILE A 44 -9.59 -9.60 0.72
N THR A 45 -9.16 -10.09 1.87
CA THR A 45 -8.38 -9.29 2.82
C THR A 45 -6.96 -9.01 2.32
N ILE A 46 -6.33 -9.90 1.55
CA ILE A 46 -5.07 -9.61 0.85
C ILE A 46 -5.26 -8.50 -0.19
N GLY A 47 -6.29 -8.63 -1.04
CA GLY A 47 -6.58 -7.63 -2.07
C GLY A 47 -6.90 -6.26 -1.48
N LEU A 48 -7.75 -6.21 -0.46
CA LEU A 48 -8.08 -4.99 0.27
C LEU A 48 -6.87 -4.42 0.99
N ALA A 49 -6.06 -5.24 1.67
CA ALA A 49 -4.84 -4.77 2.31
C ALA A 49 -3.94 -4.04 1.30
N TRP A 50 -3.72 -4.63 0.12
CA TRP A 50 -2.91 -3.99 -0.91
C TRP A 50 -3.50 -2.68 -1.42
N ILE A 51 -4.80 -2.65 -1.72
CA ILE A 51 -5.51 -1.43 -2.18
C ILE A 51 -5.40 -0.33 -1.12
N LEU A 52 -5.81 -0.63 0.10
CA LEU A 52 -5.92 0.35 1.18
C LEU A 52 -4.55 0.78 1.70
N MET A 53 -3.50 -0.04 1.57
CA MET A 53 -2.14 0.38 1.91
C MET A 53 -1.63 1.48 0.98
N THR A 54 -2.15 1.59 -0.24
CA THR A 54 -1.83 2.69 -1.15
C THR A 54 -2.57 3.99 -0.85
N SER A 55 -3.42 4.00 0.18
CA SER A 55 -4.18 5.20 0.57
C SER A 55 -3.30 6.40 0.86
N GLY A 56 -2.07 6.21 1.36
CA GLY A 56 -1.08 7.29 1.55
C GLY A 56 -0.74 8.12 0.31
N TRP A 57 -1.18 7.70 -0.88
CA TRP A 57 -1.01 8.43 -2.14
C TRP A 57 -2.34 8.78 -2.82
N TRP A 58 -3.49 8.56 -2.15
CA TRP A 58 -4.80 8.75 -2.76
C TRP A 58 -5.14 10.21 -2.98
N ARG A 59 -4.80 11.14 -2.07
CA ARG A 59 -5.02 12.57 -2.29
C ARG A 59 -4.36 13.01 -3.58
N ILE A 60 -3.09 12.69 -3.79
CA ILE A 60 -2.34 13.04 -5.01
C ILE A 60 -2.99 12.40 -6.24
N THR A 61 -3.36 11.12 -6.12
CA THR A 61 -4.00 10.35 -7.20
C THR A 61 -5.34 10.94 -7.63
N PHE A 62 -6.19 11.36 -6.69
CA PHE A 62 -7.47 11.99 -7.01
C PHE A 62 -7.30 13.45 -7.44
N ASN A 63 -6.36 14.18 -6.84
CA ASN A 63 -6.13 15.59 -7.13
C ASN A 63 -5.57 15.78 -8.54
N PHE A 64 -4.66 14.93 -9.00
CA PHE A 64 -4.02 15.06 -10.31
C PHE A 64 -5.00 15.17 -11.49
N PRO A 65 -5.93 14.21 -11.73
CA PRO A 65 -6.92 14.33 -12.81
C PRO A 65 -7.92 15.47 -12.55
N LEU A 66 -8.27 15.78 -11.30
CA LEU A 66 -9.18 16.89 -10.99
C LEU A 66 -8.60 18.24 -11.39
N VAL A 67 -7.33 18.47 -11.08
CA VAL A 67 -6.63 19.72 -11.44
C VAL A 67 -6.47 19.82 -12.95
N ILE A 68 -6.04 18.74 -13.62
CA ILE A 68 -5.80 18.77 -15.07
C ILE A 68 -7.08 18.94 -15.88
N LEU A 69 -8.16 18.24 -15.52
CA LEU A 69 -9.39 18.20 -16.31
C LEU A 69 -10.36 19.33 -15.96
N PHE A 70 -10.39 19.75 -14.69
CA PHE A 70 -11.39 20.68 -14.18
C PHE A 70 -10.81 21.91 -13.50
N GLY A 71 -9.49 21.96 -13.27
CA GLY A 71 -8.85 23.04 -12.52
C GLY A 71 -9.27 23.09 -11.04
N LEU A 72 -9.80 21.98 -10.51
CA LEU A 72 -10.30 21.83 -9.15
C LEU A 72 -9.28 21.08 -8.28
N GLU A 73 -9.20 21.47 -7.00
CA GLU A 73 -8.40 20.77 -6.01
C GLU A 73 -9.27 19.98 -5.04
N VAL A 74 -8.74 18.85 -4.55
CA VAL A 74 -9.36 18.08 -3.47
C VAL A 74 -9.36 18.94 -2.20
N PRO A 75 -10.52 19.14 -1.53
CA PRO A 75 -10.59 19.88 -0.29
C PRO A 75 -9.61 19.33 0.76
N HIS A 76 -8.93 20.22 1.49
CA HIS A 76 -7.84 19.87 2.39
C HIS A 76 -8.18 18.71 3.35
N VAL A 77 -9.31 18.82 4.07
CA VAL A 77 -9.77 17.80 5.02
C VAL A 77 -10.06 16.47 4.33
N LEU A 78 -10.71 16.49 3.16
CA LEU A 78 -10.98 15.28 2.39
C LEU A 78 -9.67 14.62 1.93
N GLY A 79 -8.68 15.41 1.51
CA GLY A 79 -7.36 14.94 1.15
C GLY A 79 -6.68 14.18 2.30
N ILE A 80 -6.68 14.75 3.51
CA ILE A 80 -6.10 14.10 4.70
C ILE A 80 -6.80 12.78 5.03
N ILE A 81 -8.14 12.76 4.94
CA ILE A 81 -8.95 11.56 5.20
C ILE A 81 -8.57 10.46 4.19
N LEU A 82 -8.57 10.79 2.90
CA LEU A 82 -8.20 9.83 1.84
C LEU A 82 -6.80 9.26 2.04
N ASP A 83 -5.88 10.09 2.49
CA ASP A 83 -4.47 9.77 2.69
C ASP A 83 -4.18 8.88 3.91
N SER A 84 -5.05 8.89 4.93
CA SER A 84 -4.68 8.36 6.26
C SER A 84 -5.67 7.36 6.84
N ILE A 85 -6.96 7.51 6.57
CA ILE A 85 -8.01 6.75 7.30
C ILE A 85 -8.02 5.27 6.93
N PHE A 86 -7.51 4.90 5.76
CA PHE A 86 -7.58 3.53 5.26
C PHE A 86 -6.35 2.69 5.63
N ILE A 87 -5.25 3.30 6.08
CA ILE A 87 -4.03 2.58 6.46
C ILE A 87 -4.28 1.61 7.64
N PRO A 88 -4.98 1.99 8.73
CA PRO A 88 -5.27 1.06 9.83
C PRO A 88 -6.12 -0.13 9.38
N ILE A 89 -7.11 0.13 8.51
CA ILE A 89 -7.94 -0.92 7.89
C ILE A 89 -7.08 -1.84 7.03
N ALA A 90 -6.14 -1.29 6.25
CA ALA A 90 -5.19 -2.07 5.46
C ALA A 90 -4.35 -3.02 6.33
N VAL A 91 -3.85 -2.53 7.46
CA VAL A 91 -3.10 -3.32 8.44
C VAL A 91 -3.97 -4.43 9.02
N LEU A 92 -5.22 -4.15 9.40
CA LEU A 92 -6.15 -5.19 9.89
C LEU A 92 -6.42 -6.27 8.85
N CYS A 93 -6.69 -5.88 7.60
CA CYS A 93 -6.88 -6.82 6.49
C CYS A 93 -5.65 -7.69 6.26
N TRP A 94 -4.46 -7.08 6.30
CA TRP A 94 -3.20 -7.82 6.15
C TRP A 94 -3.00 -8.80 7.31
N MET A 95 -3.18 -8.35 8.55
CA MET A 95 -2.98 -9.16 9.74
C MET A 95 -3.98 -10.31 9.85
N TYR A 96 -5.22 -10.13 9.40
CA TYR A 96 -6.18 -11.22 9.28
C TYR A 96 -5.64 -12.31 8.34
N SER A 97 -5.27 -11.93 7.12
CA SER A 97 -4.77 -12.85 6.10
C SER A 97 -3.52 -13.59 6.56
N PHE A 98 -2.56 -12.84 7.12
CA PHE A 98 -1.35 -13.39 7.70
C PHE A 98 -1.66 -14.39 8.81
N SER A 99 -2.54 -14.03 9.74
CA SER A 99 -2.85 -14.89 10.89
C SER A 99 -3.53 -16.18 10.44
N VAL A 100 -4.47 -16.14 9.50
CA VAL A 100 -5.11 -17.35 8.98
C VAL A 100 -4.09 -18.26 8.28
N LEU A 101 -3.19 -17.69 7.47
CA LEU A 101 -2.25 -18.46 6.65
C LEU A 101 -1.02 -18.96 7.43
N VAL A 102 -0.59 -18.27 8.48
CA VAL A 102 0.68 -18.53 9.17
C VAL A 102 0.47 -19.00 10.62
N TYR A 103 -0.48 -18.41 11.34
CA TYR A 103 -0.70 -18.65 12.77
C TYR A 103 -2.20 -18.81 13.12
N PRO A 104 -2.91 -19.80 12.52
CA PRO A 104 -4.37 -19.88 12.62
C PRO A 104 -4.86 -20.00 14.07
N ASN A 105 -4.08 -20.64 14.95
CA ASN A 105 -4.40 -20.79 16.37
C ASN A 105 -4.39 -19.47 17.15
N TYR A 106 -3.70 -18.44 16.64
CA TYR A 106 -3.57 -17.13 17.28
C TYR A 106 -4.42 -16.05 16.61
N LEU A 107 -5.23 -16.40 15.60
CA LEU A 107 -6.03 -15.45 14.82
C LEU A 107 -6.80 -14.46 15.70
N LYS A 108 -7.59 -14.96 16.65
CA LYS A 108 -8.42 -14.10 17.52
C LYS A 108 -7.57 -13.15 18.36
N VAL A 109 -6.47 -13.65 18.93
CA VAL A 109 -5.58 -12.87 19.78
C VAL A 109 -4.89 -11.77 18.97
N ILE A 110 -4.32 -12.11 17.81
CA ILE A 110 -3.65 -11.14 16.93
C ILE A 110 -4.65 -10.07 16.46
N MET A 111 -5.86 -10.47 16.04
CA MET A 111 -6.88 -9.53 15.58
C MET A 111 -7.39 -8.61 16.69
N ILE A 112 -7.52 -9.08 17.93
CA ILE A 112 -7.90 -8.22 19.07
C ILE A 112 -6.81 -7.18 19.33
N ILE A 113 -5.54 -7.60 19.38
CA ILE A 113 -4.40 -6.70 19.63
C ILE A 113 -4.32 -5.62 18.54
N TYR A 114 -4.32 -6.02 17.27
CA TYR A 114 -4.27 -5.07 16.16
C TYR A 114 -5.54 -4.23 16.05
N GLY A 115 -6.71 -4.79 16.39
CA GLY A 115 -7.98 -4.08 16.46
C GLY A 115 -7.92 -2.91 17.44
N ILE A 116 -7.45 -3.17 18.66
CA ILE A 116 -7.27 -2.12 19.69
C ILE A 116 -6.30 -1.04 19.19
N ILE A 117 -5.16 -1.42 18.63
CA ILE A 117 -4.15 -0.47 18.12
C ILE A 117 -4.74 0.40 17.00
N CYS A 118 -5.37 -0.21 16.00
CA CYS A 118 -5.90 0.49 14.83
C CYS A 118 -7.08 1.41 15.20
N ILE A 119 -8.04 0.92 15.99
CA ILE A 119 -9.20 1.71 16.43
C ILE A 119 -8.74 2.89 17.29
N SER A 120 -7.79 2.67 18.21
CA SER A 120 -7.26 3.75 19.05
C SER A 120 -6.58 4.83 18.21
N PHE A 121 -5.80 4.42 17.21
CA PHE A 121 -5.16 5.36 16.28
C PHE A 121 -6.18 6.11 15.42
N GLU A 122 -7.22 5.45 14.90
CA GLU A 122 -8.26 6.13 14.12
C GLU A 122 -9.02 7.18 14.94
N ILE A 123 -9.42 6.85 16.18
CA ILE A 123 -10.06 7.81 17.09
C ILE A 123 -9.13 9.00 17.32
N PHE A 124 -7.85 8.74 17.58
CA PHE A 124 -6.85 9.79 17.77
C PHE A 124 -6.69 10.67 16.52
N LEU A 125 -6.55 10.06 15.35
CA LEU A 125 -6.41 10.75 14.07
C LEU A 125 -7.63 11.64 13.76
N ILE A 126 -8.84 11.10 13.90
CA ILE A 126 -10.09 11.84 13.69
C ILE A 126 -10.19 13.02 14.66
N SER A 127 -9.77 12.84 15.92
CA SER A 127 -9.73 13.91 16.92
C SER A 127 -8.76 15.02 16.50
N LEU A 128 -7.56 14.67 16.01
CA LEU A 128 -6.61 15.66 15.51
C LEU A 128 -7.16 16.44 14.31
N ILE A 129 -7.76 15.76 13.32
CA ILE A 129 -8.37 16.40 12.14
C ILE A 129 -9.48 17.38 12.56
N SER A 130 -10.24 17.03 13.61
CA SER A 130 -11.36 17.86 14.10
C SER A 130 -10.89 19.11 14.88
N ILE A 131 -9.71 19.04 15.53
CA ILE A 131 -9.12 20.17 16.26
C ILE A 131 -8.42 21.11 15.30
N ASP A 132 -7.46 20.59 14.53
CA ASP A 132 -6.71 21.31 13.52
C ASP A 132 -6.07 20.32 12.53
N PRO A 133 -6.51 20.28 11.26
CA PRO A 133 -5.94 19.41 10.24
C PRO A 133 -4.43 19.57 10.04
N SER A 134 -3.86 20.74 10.37
CA SER A 134 -2.42 20.99 10.28
C SER A 134 -1.59 20.12 11.24
N LEU A 135 -2.23 19.61 12.32
CA LEU A 135 -1.62 18.64 13.24
C LEU A 135 -1.39 17.29 12.58
N VAL A 136 -2.00 16.98 11.43
CA VAL A 136 -1.82 15.71 10.73
C VAL A 136 -0.93 15.88 9.50
N VAL A 137 -1.17 16.91 8.70
CA VAL A 137 -0.46 17.15 7.45
C VAL A 137 -0.16 18.64 7.27
N THR A 138 1.05 18.92 6.77
CA THR A 138 1.44 20.24 6.26
C THR A 138 1.49 20.19 4.73
N ILE A 139 0.74 21.06 4.06
CA ILE A 139 0.75 21.18 2.60
C ILE A 139 1.83 22.16 2.17
N TYR A 140 2.70 21.73 1.27
CA TYR A 140 3.75 22.58 0.67
C TYR A 140 3.42 22.98 -0.77
N SER A 141 2.74 22.11 -1.53
CA SER A 141 2.26 22.39 -2.89
C SER A 141 1.05 21.54 -3.24
N THR A 142 0.49 21.74 -4.43
CA THR A 142 -0.72 21.05 -4.91
C THR A 142 -0.61 19.53 -4.83
N PHE A 143 0.59 18.97 -5.04
CA PHE A 143 0.83 17.52 -4.94
C PHE A 143 1.82 17.11 -3.85
N ASN A 144 2.36 18.05 -3.06
CA ASN A 144 3.30 17.73 -1.99
C ASN A 144 2.72 18.05 -0.61
N SER A 145 2.70 17.03 0.24
CA SER A 145 2.30 17.12 1.64
C SER A 145 3.27 16.35 2.49
N LYS A 146 3.55 16.86 3.69
CA LYS A 146 4.33 16.14 4.69
C LYS A 146 3.47 15.84 5.89
N TYR A 147 3.45 14.58 6.26
CA TYR A 147 2.86 14.14 7.51
C TYR A 147 3.64 14.72 8.69
N THR A 148 2.92 15.14 9.71
CA THR A 148 3.52 15.45 11.01
C THR A 148 3.92 14.15 11.71
N ILE A 149 4.58 14.26 12.87
CA ILE A 149 5.05 13.10 13.63
C ILE A 149 3.93 12.13 14.03
N TYR A 150 2.69 12.61 14.23
CA TYR A 150 1.59 11.83 14.76
C TYR A 150 1.16 10.68 13.83
N PRO A 151 0.68 10.92 12.59
CA PRO A 151 0.40 9.85 11.63
C PRO A 151 1.67 9.11 11.19
N TYR A 152 2.83 9.80 11.15
CA TYR A 152 4.09 9.20 10.72
C TYR A 152 4.53 8.02 11.60
N ILE A 153 4.33 8.10 12.92
CA ILE A 153 4.60 6.99 13.84
C ILE A 153 3.78 5.75 13.46
N PHE A 154 2.49 5.92 13.14
CA PHE A 154 1.64 4.79 12.75
C PHE A 154 2.01 4.23 11.37
N MET A 155 2.42 5.08 10.42
CA MET A 155 2.92 4.62 9.13
C MET A 155 4.18 3.77 9.27
N ILE A 156 5.13 4.18 10.12
CA ILE A 156 6.31 3.38 10.46
C ILE A 156 5.89 2.04 11.07
N PHE A 157 4.97 2.06 12.03
CA PHE A 157 4.41 0.84 12.62
C PHE A 157 3.82 -0.08 11.55
N GLY A 158 2.98 0.45 10.65
CA GLY A 158 2.38 -0.31 9.55
C GLY A 158 3.42 -0.92 8.62
N ILE A 159 4.44 -0.17 8.22
CA ILE A 159 5.54 -0.65 7.37
C ILE A 159 6.34 -1.75 8.06
N ILE A 160 6.69 -1.58 9.34
CA ILE A 160 7.43 -2.56 10.14
C ILE A 160 6.60 -3.84 10.30
N THR A 161 5.32 -3.72 10.66
CA THR A 161 4.41 -4.86 10.74
C THR A 161 4.36 -5.59 9.40
N PHE A 162 4.16 -4.87 8.30
CA PHE A 162 4.01 -5.44 6.96
C PHE A 162 5.27 -6.20 6.52
N ILE A 163 6.48 -5.63 6.72
CA ILE A 163 7.73 -6.31 6.33
C ILE A 163 8.04 -7.52 7.22
N ILE A 164 7.87 -7.41 8.54
CA ILE A 164 8.17 -8.53 9.46
C ILE A 164 7.24 -9.70 9.16
N THR A 165 5.94 -9.45 9.09
CA THR A 165 4.94 -10.50 8.85
C THR A 165 5.00 -11.02 7.40
N GLY A 166 5.32 -10.15 6.43
CA GLY A 166 5.60 -10.54 5.05
C GLY A 166 6.81 -11.48 4.92
N ILE A 167 7.92 -11.19 5.61
CA ILE A 167 9.09 -12.08 5.67
C ILE A 167 8.73 -13.43 6.31
N LEU A 168 7.95 -13.43 7.40
CA LEU A 168 7.51 -14.68 8.05
C LEU A 168 6.62 -15.52 7.13
N PHE A 169 5.69 -14.89 6.42
CA PHE A 169 4.80 -15.53 5.45
C PHE A 169 5.58 -16.13 4.27
N THR A 170 6.51 -15.36 3.70
CA THR A 170 7.34 -15.81 2.58
C THR A 170 8.29 -16.92 2.98
N ARG A 171 8.85 -16.88 4.20
CA ARG A 171 9.69 -17.96 4.74
C ARG A 171 8.97 -19.31 4.74
N ASN A 172 7.69 -19.34 5.12
CA ASN A 172 6.91 -20.57 5.08
C ASN A 172 6.64 -21.02 3.64
N SER A 173 6.37 -20.09 2.73
CA SER A 173 6.18 -20.39 1.30
C SER A 173 7.45 -20.96 0.65
N LEU A 174 8.62 -20.43 1.00
CA LEU A 174 9.92 -20.87 0.49
C LEU A 174 10.33 -22.27 0.97
N LYS A 175 9.77 -22.74 2.09
CA LYS A 175 10.00 -24.09 2.64
C LYS A 175 9.06 -25.15 2.05
N SER A 176 8.10 -24.77 1.21
CA SER A 176 7.17 -25.71 0.60
C SER A 176 7.86 -26.68 -0.36
N ASN A 177 7.41 -27.93 -0.41
CA ASN A 177 7.87 -28.91 -1.40
C ASN A 177 7.37 -28.56 -2.81
N ASP A 178 6.26 -27.82 -2.92
CA ASP A 178 5.70 -27.37 -4.18
C ASP A 178 6.56 -26.23 -4.78
N GLY A 179 7.11 -26.45 -5.97
CA GLY A 179 7.90 -25.47 -6.71
C GLY A 179 7.14 -24.17 -7.01
N ARG A 180 5.84 -24.24 -7.28
CA ARG A 180 4.98 -23.08 -7.56
C ARG A 180 4.85 -22.19 -6.32
N ILE A 181 4.65 -22.80 -5.15
CA ILE A 181 4.56 -22.07 -3.87
C ILE A 181 5.90 -21.42 -3.52
N ARG A 182 7.03 -22.09 -3.78
CA ARG A 182 8.36 -21.48 -3.56
C ARG A 182 8.57 -20.24 -4.43
N TRP A 183 8.22 -20.28 -5.71
CA TRP A 183 8.34 -19.11 -6.59
C TRP A 183 7.41 -17.96 -6.18
N LYS A 184 6.18 -18.26 -5.79
CA LYS A 184 5.27 -17.29 -5.16
C LYS A 184 5.94 -16.60 -3.96
N GLY A 185 6.55 -17.38 -3.07
CA GLY A 185 7.30 -16.86 -1.91
C GLY A 185 8.45 -15.92 -2.29
N LYS A 186 9.19 -16.21 -3.37
CA LYS A 186 10.27 -15.33 -3.85
C LYS A 186 9.75 -13.99 -4.37
N PHE A 187 8.70 -14.01 -5.19
CA PHE A 187 8.08 -12.79 -5.71
C PHE A 187 7.52 -11.92 -4.58
N LEU A 188 6.85 -12.53 -3.60
CA LEU A 188 6.34 -11.83 -2.43
C LEU A 188 7.45 -11.22 -1.58
N LEU A 189 8.55 -11.94 -1.34
CA LEU A 189 9.67 -11.41 -0.57
C LEU A 189 10.27 -10.17 -1.26
N ALA A 190 10.49 -10.24 -2.57
CA ALA A 190 10.93 -9.11 -3.35
C ALA A 190 9.91 -7.96 -3.31
N ALA A 191 8.61 -8.26 -3.42
CA ALA A 191 7.55 -7.25 -3.31
C ALA A 191 7.58 -6.51 -1.98
N PHE A 192 7.67 -7.23 -0.85
CA PHE A 192 7.72 -6.62 0.49
C PHE A 192 8.95 -5.74 0.65
N ILE A 193 10.13 -6.21 0.23
CA ILE A 193 11.37 -5.42 0.29
C ILE A 193 11.26 -4.16 -0.57
N CYS A 194 10.82 -4.28 -1.82
CA CYS A 194 10.63 -3.14 -2.71
C CYS A 194 9.59 -2.15 -2.15
N PHE A 195 8.46 -2.63 -1.62
CA PHE A 195 7.44 -1.77 -1.02
C PHE A 195 8.02 -0.99 0.17
N THR A 196 8.69 -1.67 1.09
CA THR A 196 9.28 -1.05 2.27
C THR A 196 10.33 -0.02 1.90
N ILE A 197 11.23 -0.34 0.96
CA ILE A 197 12.23 0.64 0.48
C ILE A 197 11.51 1.83 -0.15
N GLY A 198 10.58 1.60 -1.07
CA GLY A 198 9.84 2.67 -1.74
C GLY A 198 9.10 3.57 -0.74
N ALA A 199 8.37 2.99 0.21
CA ALA A 199 7.59 3.73 1.21
C ALA A 199 8.47 4.50 2.19
N VAL A 200 9.59 3.92 2.65
CA VAL A 200 10.52 4.61 3.57
C VAL A 200 11.21 5.78 2.87
N PHE A 201 11.65 5.58 1.62
CA PHE A 201 12.24 6.67 0.84
C PHE A 201 11.22 7.78 0.57
N ASP A 202 9.99 7.42 0.18
CA ASP A 202 8.89 8.37 -0.04
C ASP A 202 8.59 9.23 1.18
N ALA A 203 8.53 8.62 2.35
CA ALA A 203 8.16 9.31 3.57
C ALA A 203 9.34 10.08 4.21
N GLY A 204 10.58 9.62 4.00
CA GLY A 204 11.77 10.10 4.70
C GLY A 204 12.64 11.10 3.95
N ILE A 205 12.52 11.21 2.62
CA ILE A 205 13.43 11.99 1.77
C ILE A 205 12.66 13.09 1.03
N ASN A 206 13.24 14.29 0.97
CA ASN A 206 12.75 15.35 0.09
C ASN A 206 12.97 14.93 -1.37
N MET A 207 11.88 14.70 -2.09
CA MET A 207 11.93 14.19 -3.46
C MET A 207 12.28 15.29 -4.46
N ASP A 208 13.37 15.09 -5.18
CA ASP A 208 13.60 15.71 -6.48
C ASP A 208 12.99 14.84 -7.60
N ILE A 209 13.10 15.29 -8.85
CA ILE A 209 12.52 14.55 -10.00
C ILE A 209 13.12 13.15 -10.14
N ILE A 210 14.43 13.00 -9.93
CA ILE A 210 15.13 11.72 -10.15
C ILE A 210 14.74 10.71 -9.07
N THR A 211 14.83 11.12 -7.81
CA THR A 211 14.47 10.31 -6.64
C THR A 211 12.99 9.92 -6.69
N LEU A 212 12.10 10.83 -7.07
CA LEU A 212 10.68 10.55 -7.28
C LEU A 212 10.44 9.46 -8.34
N VAL A 213 11.08 9.56 -9.51
CA VAL A 213 10.97 8.57 -10.58
C VAL A 213 11.45 7.19 -10.11
N VAL A 214 12.59 7.15 -9.41
CA VAL A 214 13.15 5.90 -8.87
C VAL A 214 12.20 5.28 -7.84
N VAL A 215 11.73 6.06 -6.86
CA VAL A 215 10.85 5.59 -5.79
C VAL A 215 9.52 5.09 -6.35
N ARG A 216 8.89 5.82 -7.28
CA ARG A 216 7.65 5.39 -7.91
C ARG A 216 7.84 4.14 -8.76
N SER A 217 8.96 4.02 -9.47
CA SER A 217 9.30 2.79 -10.21
C SER A 217 9.43 1.58 -9.28
N ILE A 218 10.11 1.73 -8.14
CA ILE A 218 10.24 0.68 -7.12
C ILE A 218 8.86 0.25 -6.60
N LEU A 219 7.97 1.20 -6.30
CA LEU A 219 6.61 0.92 -5.82
C LEU A 219 5.72 0.23 -6.87
N ILE A 220 5.83 0.65 -8.14
CA ILE A 220 5.13 0.00 -9.26
C ILE A 220 5.63 -1.44 -9.43
N VAL A 221 6.95 -1.64 -9.43
CA VAL A 221 7.56 -2.98 -9.50
C VAL A 221 7.11 -3.84 -8.33
N SER A 222 7.08 -3.29 -7.11
CA SER A 222 6.54 -3.99 -5.93
C SER A 222 5.10 -4.47 -6.16
N SER A 223 4.23 -3.64 -6.73
CA SER A 223 2.83 -3.98 -7.04
C SER A 223 2.72 -5.18 -7.98
N ILE A 224 3.54 -5.19 -9.03
CA ILE A 224 3.59 -6.28 -10.01
C ILE A 224 4.10 -7.56 -9.34
N LEU A 225 5.18 -7.46 -8.56
CA LEU A 225 5.73 -8.59 -7.80
C LEU A 225 4.73 -9.14 -6.79
N TYR A 226 3.95 -8.29 -6.14
CA TYR A 226 2.90 -8.69 -5.19
C TYR A 226 1.82 -9.51 -5.89
N TYR A 227 1.35 -9.05 -7.06
CA TYR A 227 0.41 -9.80 -7.90
C TYR A 227 0.96 -11.16 -8.33
N LEU A 228 2.19 -11.20 -8.85
CA LEU A 228 2.85 -12.45 -9.25
C LEU A 228 3.04 -13.39 -8.05
N GLY A 229 3.33 -12.82 -6.89
CA GLY A 229 3.47 -13.50 -5.61
C GLY A 229 2.20 -14.24 -5.17
N PHE A 230 1.03 -13.64 -5.30
CA PHE A 230 -0.23 -14.30 -4.93
C PHE A 230 -0.78 -15.19 -6.04
N LEU A 231 -0.75 -14.73 -7.29
CA LEU A 231 -1.51 -15.33 -8.39
C LEU A 231 -0.68 -16.06 -9.45
N LEU A 232 0.66 -16.09 -9.33
CA LEU A 232 1.64 -16.69 -10.26
C LEU A 232 1.00 -17.34 -11.50
N PRO A 233 0.89 -16.61 -12.63
CA PRO A 233 0.23 -17.08 -13.84
C PRO A 233 0.80 -18.39 -14.35
N ASP A 234 -0.03 -19.26 -14.94
CA ASP A 234 0.41 -20.60 -15.36
C ASP A 234 1.52 -20.56 -16.42
N TRP A 235 1.49 -19.58 -17.34
CA TRP A 235 2.55 -19.42 -18.34
C TRP A 235 3.91 -19.14 -17.67
N LEU A 236 3.93 -18.32 -16.62
CA LEU A 236 5.14 -18.00 -15.89
C LEU A 236 5.56 -19.17 -14.98
N ALA A 237 4.59 -19.86 -14.38
CA ALA A 237 4.84 -21.07 -13.60
C ALA A 237 5.51 -22.16 -14.45
N LYS A 238 5.06 -22.40 -15.70
CA LYS A 238 5.67 -23.38 -16.62
C LYS A 238 7.12 -23.04 -16.99
N ILE A 239 7.47 -21.75 -17.05
CA ILE A 239 8.85 -21.31 -17.34
C ILE A 239 9.76 -21.50 -16.10
N LEU A 240 9.23 -21.18 -14.91
CA LEU A 240 10.02 -21.11 -13.68
C LEU A 240 10.10 -22.43 -12.92
N VAL A 241 9.01 -23.19 -12.91
CA VAL A 241 8.91 -24.51 -12.30
C VAL A 241 9.30 -25.49 -13.40
N LYS A 242 10.59 -25.82 -13.49
CA LYS A 242 11.02 -26.94 -14.32
C LYS A 242 10.47 -28.20 -13.68
N ASP A 243 9.56 -28.88 -14.38
CA ASP A 243 9.10 -30.21 -14.00
C ASP A 243 10.35 -31.11 -13.88
N LYS A 244 10.57 -31.63 -12.67
CA LYS A 244 11.45 -32.76 -12.44
C LYS A 244 10.59 -34.01 -12.41
#